data_AF-A0A0P7BK83-F1
#
_entry.id   AF-A0A0P7BK83-F1
#
_cell.length_a   1.000
_cell.length_b   1.000
_cell.length_c   1.000
_cell.angle_alpha   90.00
_cell.angle_beta   90.00
_cell.angle_gamma   90.00
#
_symmetry.space_group_name_H-M   'P 1'
#
loop_
_entity.id
_entity.type
_entity.pdbx_description
1 polymer ?
#
loop_
_entity_poly.entity_id
_entity_poly.type
_entity_poly.pdbx_seq_one_letter_code
_entity_poly.pdbx_strand_id
1 'polypeptide(L)'
;MNAQPESKDGSNQAARESPAIVQANGLNNRELSSPDPGPPPDGGLQAWSQAGVAHLIMFNSWGYINSFGVFQDYYVAALDASPSAISWVGSVQIFLIFFVGTFSGRATDAGHYRTVVMAGSLLQLIGVFMTSLSTKYWQLFLAQGLCTGLGDGLVFCPTIALLATYFVKKRAMAIAINASGAGTGGVVFPLIARQLLSRIGFAWTVRTMGFVMLFNVLIIISLARTRLPPRKLGPIVEWSVFREVPYSLFCIGMFLNFWAVFFAYYYVCLSCSQPRPAWLRSTS
;
A
#
# COMPACT_ATOMS: atom_id res chain seq x y z
N MET A 1 -74.56 -1.09 49.56
CA MET A 1 -74.92 0.29 49.17
C MET A 1 -73.82 0.77 48.23
N ASN A 2 -74.04 0.56 46.93
CA ASN A 2 -73.07 0.81 45.86
C ASN A 2 -73.04 2.30 45.51
N ALA A 3 -71.83 2.85 45.33
CA ALA A 3 -71.61 4.13 44.68
C ALA A 3 -70.70 3.90 43.46
N GLN A 4 -71.18 4.29 42.28
CA GLN A 4 -70.37 4.49 41.07
C GLN A 4 -69.58 5.81 41.16
N PRO A 5 -68.49 5.97 40.39
CA PRO A 5 -68.56 6.56 39.03
C PRO A 5 -67.66 5.74 38.06
N GLU A 6 -67.45 5.97 36.76
CA GLU A 6 -67.59 7.11 35.85
C GLU A 6 -67.52 6.54 34.41
N SER A 7 -68.23 7.14 33.45
CA SER A 7 -68.17 6.80 32.02
C SER A 7 -67.02 7.55 31.33
N LYS A 8 -66.31 6.91 30.38
CA LYS A 8 -65.81 7.55 29.15
C LYS A 8 -65.37 6.52 28.10
N ASP A 9 -66.31 6.26 27.19
CA ASP A 9 -66.16 6.20 25.73
C ASP A 9 -64.73 5.99 25.17
N GLY A 10 -64.40 4.74 24.85
CA GLY A 10 -63.18 4.34 24.13
C GLY A 10 -63.53 3.94 22.70
N SER A 11 -63.81 4.93 21.86
CA SER A 11 -64.11 4.72 20.45
C SER A 11 -62.91 4.17 19.68
N ASN A 12 -63.23 3.14 18.91
CA ASN A 12 -62.44 2.41 17.94
C ASN A 12 -61.70 3.36 16.96
N GLN A 13 -60.40 3.57 17.15
CA GLN A 13 -59.52 4.23 16.18
C GLN A 13 -58.48 3.23 15.65
N ALA A 14 -58.94 2.34 14.77
CA ALA A 14 -58.09 1.78 13.73
C ALA A 14 -57.71 2.92 12.76
N ALA A 15 -56.68 3.69 13.13
CA ALA A 15 -56.12 4.72 12.29
C ALA A 15 -55.55 4.06 11.02
N ARG A 16 -56.17 4.34 9.87
CA ARG A 16 -55.62 4.04 8.55
C ARG A 16 -54.23 4.66 8.46
N GLU A 17 -53.19 3.84 8.50
CA GLU A 17 -51.84 4.29 8.17
C GLU A 17 -51.87 4.87 6.75
N SER A 18 -51.45 6.12 6.62
CA SER A 18 -51.44 6.82 5.34
C SER A 18 -50.49 6.10 4.38
N PRO A 19 -50.86 5.84 3.12
CA PRO A 19 -50.01 5.11 2.16
C PRO A 19 -48.62 5.75 1.98
N ALA A 20 -48.48 7.05 2.26
CA ALA A 20 -47.20 7.74 2.29
C ALA A 20 -46.26 7.29 3.44
N ILE A 21 -46.79 6.89 4.60
CA ILE A 21 -46.00 6.40 5.75
C ILE A 21 -45.57 4.95 5.52
N VAL A 22 -46.46 4.12 4.96
CA VAL A 22 -46.14 2.75 4.55
C VAL A 22 -45.11 2.75 3.41
N GLN A 23 -45.21 3.71 2.47
CA GLN A 23 -44.25 3.88 1.39
C GLN A 23 -42.93 4.50 1.86
N ALA A 24 -42.94 5.42 2.83
CA ALA A 24 -41.72 5.93 3.46
C ALA A 24 -40.97 4.86 4.26
N ASN A 25 -41.68 3.99 5.00
CA ASN A 25 -41.09 2.83 5.66
C ASN A 25 -40.64 1.75 4.64
N GLY A 26 -41.36 1.58 3.54
CA GLY A 26 -40.97 0.70 2.43
C GLY A 26 -39.78 1.19 1.60
N LEU A 27 -39.55 2.51 1.56
CA LEU A 27 -38.40 3.14 0.91
C LEU A 27 -37.17 3.14 1.84
N ASN A 28 -37.35 3.39 3.15
CA ASN A 28 -36.27 3.28 4.14
C ASN A 28 -35.75 1.83 4.29
N ASN A 29 -36.63 0.83 4.17
CA ASN A 29 -36.22 -0.59 4.19
C ASN A 29 -35.57 -1.07 2.88
N ARG A 30 -35.62 -0.26 1.81
CA ARG A 30 -34.94 -0.53 0.53
C ARG A 30 -33.59 0.16 0.41
N GLU A 31 -33.21 1.02 1.36
CA GLU A 31 -31.85 1.56 1.46
C GLU A 31 -30.91 0.51 2.06
N LEU A 32 -30.47 -0.41 1.19
CA LEU A 32 -29.20 -1.13 1.25
C LEU A 32 -28.91 -1.88 2.55
N SER A 33 -29.57 -3.02 2.70
CA SER A 33 -29.01 -4.19 3.36
C SER A 33 -27.74 -4.66 2.63
N SER A 34 -26.64 -3.91 2.74
CA SER A 34 -25.32 -4.50 2.50
C SER A 34 -25.20 -5.66 3.49
N PRO A 35 -24.90 -6.90 3.03
CA PRO A 35 -24.75 -8.04 3.93
C PRO A 35 -23.77 -7.64 5.02
N ASP A 36 -24.20 -7.72 6.29
CA ASP A 36 -23.29 -7.48 7.42
C ASP A 36 -22.12 -8.46 7.24
N PRO A 37 -20.89 -7.98 7.00
CA PRO A 37 -19.75 -8.85 6.71
C PRO A 37 -19.31 -9.70 7.92
N GLY A 38 -20.07 -9.63 9.03
CA GLY A 38 -19.84 -10.35 10.26
C GLY A 38 -18.64 -9.79 11.03
N PRO A 39 -18.27 -10.42 12.16
CA PRO A 39 -17.03 -10.07 12.85
C PRO A 39 -15.81 -10.44 11.98
N PRO A 40 -14.68 -9.72 12.11
CA PRO A 40 -13.43 -10.09 11.46
C PRO A 40 -13.06 -11.55 11.74
N PRO A 41 -12.68 -12.33 10.72
CA PRO A 41 -12.47 -13.77 10.87
C PRO A 41 -11.27 -14.13 11.76
N ASP A 42 -10.28 -13.24 11.90
CA ASP A 42 -9.10 -13.41 12.76
C ASP A 42 -8.30 -14.71 12.52
N GLY A 43 -8.52 -15.35 11.37
CA GLY A 43 -7.97 -16.65 11.01
C GLY A 43 -8.69 -17.32 9.83
N GLY A 44 -8.41 -18.60 9.63
CA GLY A 44 -8.89 -19.37 8.48
C GLY A 44 -8.02 -19.18 7.23
N LEU A 45 -8.15 -20.12 6.28
CA LEU A 45 -7.36 -20.14 5.05
C LEU A 45 -7.53 -18.85 4.24
N GLN A 46 -8.75 -18.30 4.20
CA GLN A 46 -9.02 -17.07 3.47
C GLN A 46 -8.28 -15.87 4.09
N ALA A 47 -8.36 -15.65 5.41
CA ALA A 47 -7.68 -14.52 6.04
C ALA A 47 -6.15 -14.62 5.92
N TRP A 48 -5.59 -15.82 6.14
CA TRP A 48 -4.15 -16.03 6.00
C TRP A 48 -3.67 -15.95 4.54
N SER A 49 -4.50 -16.33 3.57
CA SER A 49 -4.18 -16.10 2.16
C SER A 49 -4.04 -14.61 1.84
N GLN A 50 -4.84 -13.74 2.48
CA GLN A 50 -4.71 -12.29 2.30
C GLN A 50 -3.43 -11.75 2.97
N ALA A 51 -3.00 -12.31 4.09
CA ALA A 51 -1.69 -12.00 4.68
C ALA A 51 -0.54 -12.40 3.75
N GLY A 52 -0.65 -13.54 3.07
CA GLY A 52 0.30 -13.97 2.04
C GLY A 52 0.31 -13.06 0.81
N VAL A 53 -0.86 -12.66 0.31
CA VAL A 53 -0.99 -11.65 -0.77
C VAL A 53 -0.31 -10.35 -0.36
N ALA A 54 -0.54 -9.89 0.86
CA ALA A 54 0.05 -8.67 1.38
C ALA A 54 1.59 -8.77 1.48
N HIS A 55 2.11 -9.91 1.93
CA HIS A 55 3.54 -10.20 1.89
C HIS A 55 4.13 -10.10 0.48
N LEU A 56 3.47 -10.69 -0.53
CA LEU A 56 3.93 -10.64 -1.92
C LEU A 56 3.89 -9.22 -2.52
N ILE A 57 2.88 -8.42 -2.15
CA ILE A 57 2.81 -7.01 -2.54
C ILE A 57 3.99 -6.24 -1.93
N MET A 58 4.26 -6.43 -0.63
CA MET A 58 5.41 -5.80 0.04
C MET A 58 6.76 -6.29 -0.49
N PHE A 59 6.85 -7.56 -0.87
CA PHE A 59 8.00 -8.14 -1.56
C PHE A 59 8.29 -7.40 -2.86
N ASN A 60 7.27 -7.25 -3.72
CA ASN A 60 7.43 -6.60 -5.02
C ASN A 60 7.69 -5.09 -4.90
N SER A 61 7.06 -4.38 -3.96
CA SER A 61 7.26 -2.95 -3.76
C SER A 61 8.55 -2.67 -3.00
N TRP A 62 8.52 -2.78 -1.67
CA TRP A 62 9.64 -2.40 -0.81
C TRP A 62 10.87 -3.28 -1.01
N GLY A 63 10.69 -4.56 -1.34
CA GLY A 63 11.82 -5.42 -1.68
C GLY A 63 12.57 -4.96 -2.93
N TYR A 64 11.85 -4.57 -3.99
CA TYR A 64 12.48 -4.05 -5.20
C TYR A 64 13.10 -2.67 -4.96
N ILE A 65 12.42 -1.77 -4.24
CA ILE A 65 12.95 -0.44 -3.85
C ILE A 65 14.27 -0.57 -3.10
N ASN A 66 14.35 -1.50 -2.14
CA ASN A 66 15.57 -1.73 -1.36
C ASN A 66 16.75 -2.20 -2.24
N SER A 67 16.49 -2.79 -3.41
CA SER A 67 17.54 -3.17 -4.35
C SER A 67 18.13 -2.00 -5.14
N PHE A 68 17.48 -0.83 -5.14
CA PHE A 68 17.95 0.36 -5.85
C PHE A 68 19.38 0.75 -5.46
N GLY A 69 19.74 0.62 -4.19
CA GLY A 69 21.09 0.94 -3.71
C GLY A 69 22.19 0.12 -4.39
N VAL A 70 21.90 -1.12 -4.81
CA VAL A 70 22.85 -1.99 -5.52
C VAL A 70 23.11 -1.49 -6.94
N PHE A 71 22.12 -0.85 -7.56
CA PHE A 71 22.22 -0.32 -8.91
C PHE A 71 22.73 1.12 -8.94
N GLN A 72 22.88 1.79 -7.80
CA GLN A 72 23.25 3.21 -7.75
C GLN A 72 24.60 3.49 -8.42
N ASP A 73 25.64 2.72 -8.09
CA ASP A 73 26.96 2.87 -8.70
C ASP A 73 26.93 2.57 -10.21
N TYR A 74 26.13 1.57 -10.60
CA TYR A 74 25.91 1.25 -12.01
C TYR A 74 25.22 2.41 -12.74
N TYR A 75 24.20 3.03 -12.14
CA TYR A 75 23.48 4.14 -12.76
C TYR A 75 24.36 5.38 -12.92
N VAL A 76 25.19 5.71 -11.94
CA VAL A 76 26.14 6.81 -12.04
C VAL A 76 27.11 6.56 -13.19
N ALA A 77 27.68 5.35 -13.28
CA ALA A 77 28.64 5.01 -14.33
C ALA A 77 28.02 4.88 -15.73
N ALA A 78 26.84 4.27 -15.85
CA ALA A 78 26.22 3.95 -17.13
C ALA A 78 25.44 5.13 -17.74
N LEU A 79 24.91 6.04 -16.91
CA LEU A 79 24.07 7.15 -17.36
C LEU A 79 24.79 8.50 -17.31
N ASP A 80 26.07 8.52 -16.91
CA ASP A 80 26.89 9.73 -16.72
C ASP A 80 26.16 10.80 -15.90
N ALA A 81 25.47 10.36 -14.85
CA ALA A 81 24.62 11.20 -14.01
C ALA A 81 25.22 11.31 -12.61
N SER A 82 25.10 12.49 -12.00
CA SER A 82 25.61 12.67 -10.64
C SER A 82 24.85 11.78 -9.64
N PRO A 83 25.49 11.33 -8.55
CA PRO A 83 24.82 10.56 -7.49
C PRO A 83 23.57 11.26 -6.93
N SER A 84 23.60 12.61 -6.89
CA SER A 84 22.45 13.44 -6.49
C SER A 84 21.30 13.37 -7.50
N ALA A 85 21.58 13.35 -8.81
CA ALA A 85 20.54 13.14 -9.81
C ALA A 85 19.92 11.75 -9.68
N ILE A 86 20.73 10.70 -9.48
CA ILE A 86 20.21 9.34 -9.30
C ILE A 86 19.34 9.22 -8.04
N SER A 87 19.69 9.87 -6.93
CA SER A 87 18.90 9.79 -5.69
C SER A 87 17.50 10.39 -5.82
N TRP A 88 17.26 11.31 -6.76
CA TRP A 88 15.92 11.81 -7.07
C TRP A 88 14.99 10.73 -7.59
N VAL A 89 15.50 9.73 -8.32
CA VAL A 89 14.68 8.61 -8.84
C VAL A 89 14.03 7.84 -7.68
N GLY A 90 14.84 7.38 -6.70
CA GLY A 90 14.34 6.67 -5.54
C GLY A 90 13.52 7.55 -4.59
N SER A 91 13.90 8.82 -4.42
CA SER A 91 13.17 9.75 -3.56
C SER A 91 11.76 10.04 -4.08
N VAL A 92 11.61 10.27 -5.39
CA VAL A 92 10.30 10.48 -6.03
C VAL A 92 9.47 9.20 -5.99
N GLN A 93 10.10 8.03 -6.20
CA GLN A 93 9.42 6.75 -6.06
C GLN A 93 8.77 6.62 -4.69
N ILE A 94 9.52 6.83 -3.61
CA ILE A 94 9.02 6.74 -2.23
C ILE A 94 7.96 7.81 -1.94
N PHE A 95 8.17 9.05 -2.40
CA PHE A 95 7.17 10.11 -2.27
C PHE A 95 5.82 9.71 -2.88
N LEU A 96 5.84 9.14 -4.09
CA LEU A 96 4.63 8.71 -4.78
C LEU A 96 3.91 7.56 -4.08
N ILE A 97 4.64 6.67 -3.41
CA ILE A 97 4.03 5.57 -2.63
C ILE A 97 3.06 6.11 -1.60
N PHE A 98 3.50 7.10 -0.80
CA PHE A 98 2.67 7.67 0.25
C PHE A 98 1.66 8.67 -0.30
N PHE A 99 2.06 9.49 -1.28
CA PHE A 99 1.17 10.48 -1.88
C PHE A 99 -0.02 9.80 -2.58
N VAL A 100 0.24 8.85 -3.48
CA VAL A 100 -0.80 8.08 -4.18
C VAL A 100 -1.54 7.15 -3.21
N GLY A 101 -0.83 6.61 -2.21
CA GLY A 101 -1.40 5.80 -1.13
C GLY A 101 -2.63 6.42 -0.46
N THR A 102 -2.60 7.74 -0.28
CA THR A 102 -3.73 8.50 0.29
C THR A 102 -4.99 8.37 -0.58
N PHE A 103 -4.86 8.44 -1.90
CA PHE A 103 -5.98 8.34 -2.84
C PHE A 103 -6.41 6.89 -3.08
N SER A 104 -5.45 5.97 -3.18
CA SER A 104 -5.72 4.55 -3.43
C SER A 104 -6.43 3.88 -2.25
N GLY A 105 -6.11 4.28 -1.01
CA GLY A 105 -6.84 3.88 0.19
C GLY A 105 -8.32 4.26 0.14
N ARG A 106 -8.64 5.49 -0.28
CA ARG A 106 -10.03 5.93 -0.48
C ARG A 106 -10.73 5.14 -1.58
N ALA A 107 -10.08 4.94 -2.72
CA ALA A 107 -10.65 4.12 -3.79
C ALA A 107 -10.94 2.68 -3.32
N THR A 108 -10.12 2.16 -2.39
CA THR A 108 -10.35 0.85 -1.75
C THR A 108 -11.56 0.86 -0.83
N ASP A 109 -11.73 1.91 -0.01
CA ASP A 109 -12.92 2.08 0.83
C ASP A 109 -14.20 2.19 0.00
N ALA A 110 -14.10 2.72 -1.23
CA ALA A 110 -15.17 2.78 -2.23
C ALA A 110 -15.51 1.42 -2.86
N GLY A 111 -14.80 0.34 -2.50
CA GLY A 111 -14.99 -1.00 -3.05
C GLY A 111 -14.16 -1.31 -4.30
N HIS A 112 -13.26 -0.42 -4.73
CA HIS A 112 -12.43 -0.65 -5.93
C HIS A 112 -11.10 -1.35 -5.65
N TYR A 113 -10.97 -2.04 -4.52
CA TYR A 113 -9.73 -2.71 -4.09
C TYR A 113 -9.06 -3.53 -5.18
N ARG A 114 -9.78 -4.49 -5.79
CA ARG A 114 -9.18 -5.39 -6.80
C ARG A 114 -8.70 -4.63 -8.03
N THR A 115 -9.48 -3.65 -8.50
CA THR A 115 -9.12 -2.81 -9.65
C THR A 115 -7.88 -1.98 -9.37
N VAL A 116 -7.81 -1.37 -8.18
CA VAL A 116 -6.67 -0.55 -7.74
C VAL A 116 -5.41 -1.40 -7.62
N VAL A 117 -5.50 -2.58 -7.00
CA VAL A 117 -4.36 -3.50 -6.88
C VAL A 117 -3.90 -4.02 -8.25
N MET A 118 -4.83 -4.40 -9.14
CA MET A 118 -4.49 -4.82 -10.49
C MET A 118 -3.81 -3.71 -11.28
N ALA A 119 -4.35 -2.49 -11.25
CA ALA A 119 -3.76 -1.34 -11.93
C ALA A 119 -2.36 -1.03 -11.38
N GLY A 120 -2.20 -1.03 -10.06
CA GLY A 120 -0.92 -0.81 -9.40
C GLY A 120 0.13 -1.86 -9.77
N SER A 121 -0.23 -3.15 -9.69
CA SER A 121 0.66 -4.26 -10.08
C SER A 121 1.05 -4.24 -11.55
N LEU A 122 0.13 -3.86 -12.45
CA LEU A 122 0.46 -3.69 -13.86
C LEU A 122 1.43 -2.54 -14.08
N LEU A 123 1.23 -1.39 -13.42
CA LEU A 123 2.15 -0.26 -13.49
C LEU A 123 3.54 -0.61 -12.94
N GLN A 124 3.62 -1.38 -11.85
CA GLN A 124 4.89 -1.89 -11.34
C GLN A 124 5.63 -2.72 -12.41
N LEU A 125 4.94 -3.67 -13.03
CA LEU A 125 5.54 -4.52 -14.06
C LEU A 125 5.99 -3.71 -15.27
N ILE A 126 5.14 -2.81 -15.77
CA ILE A 126 5.49 -1.91 -16.86
C ILE A 126 6.73 -1.10 -16.49
N GLY A 127 6.75 -0.48 -15.32
CA GLY A 127 7.87 0.34 -14.87
C GLY A 127 9.18 -0.47 -14.75
N VAL A 128 9.15 -1.69 -14.23
CA VAL A 128 10.33 -2.56 -14.15
C VAL A 128 10.81 -3.00 -15.54
N PHE A 129 9.92 -3.43 -16.42
CA PHE A 129 10.31 -3.82 -17.78
C PHE A 129 10.80 -2.62 -18.60
N MET A 130 10.20 -1.44 -18.45
CA MET A 130 10.68 -0.21 -19.09
C MET A 130 12.03 0.22 -18.52
N THR A 131 12.26 0.04 -17.22
CA THR A 131 13.56 0.30 -16.58
C THR A 131 14.67 -0.54 -17.22
N SER A 132 14.37 -1.78 -17.62
CA SER A 132 15.33 -2.64 -18.32
C SER A 132 15.78 -2.10 -19.68
N LEU A 133 15.03 -1.16 -20.28
CA LEU A 133 15.30 -0.54 -21.57
C LEU A 133 15.92 0.86 -21.43
N SER A 134 16.05 1.37 -20.21
CA SER A 134 16.53 2.71 -19.95
C SER A 134 18.02 2.84 -20.26
N THR A 135 18.33 3.77 -21.17
CA THR A 135 19.70 4.15 -21.58
C THR A 135 20.03 5.59 -21.18
N LYS A 136 19.02 6.37 -20.80
CA LYS A 136 19.15 7.78 -20.41
C LYS A 136 18.51 8.01 -19.04
N TYR A 137 19.04 8.96 -18.28
CA TYR A 137 18.53 9.32 -16.95
C TYR A 137 17.02 9.58 -16.93
N TRP A 138 16.50 10.36 -17.89
CA TRP A 138 15.06 10.68 -17.92
C TRP A 138 14.19 9.43 -18.14
N GLN A 139 14.67 8.43 -18.88
CA GLN A 139 13.95 7.16 -19.09
C GLN A 139 13.88 6.38 -17.78
N LEU A 140 15.00 6.32 -17.05
CA LEU A 140 15.06 5.71 -15.73
C LEU A 140 14.13 6.42 -14.74
N PHE A 141 14.13 7.76 -14.73
CA PHE A 141 13.28 8.55 -13.86
C PHE A 141 11.79 8.31 -14.14
N LEU A 142 11.37 8.25 -15.41
CA LEU A 142 9.97 7.99 -15.76
C LEU A 142 9.56 6.54 -15.50
N ALA A 143 10.41 5.56 -15.83
CA ALA A 143 10.09 4.15 -15.68
C ALA A 143 10.13 3.72 -14.20
N GLN A 144 11.23 4.02 -13.50
CA GLN A 144 11.41 3.62 -12.12
C GLN A 144 10.79 4.65 -11.16
N GLY A 145 11.23 5.90 -11.19
CA GLY A 145 10.76 6.92 -10.25
C GLY A 145 9.25 7.12 -10.31
N LEU A 146 8.73 7.44 -11.49
CA LEU A 146 7.32 7.76 -11.68
C LEU A 146 6.44 6.51 -11.83
N CYS A 147 6.67 5.67 -12.84
CA CYS A 147 5.75 4.58 -13.17
C CYS A 147 5.71 3.50 -12.07
N THR A 148 6.84 3.01 -11.57
CA THR A 148 6.80 2.07 -10.44
C THR A 148 6.34 2.74 -9.15
N GLY A 149 6.72 3.99 -8.87
CA GLY A 149 6.26 4.73 -7.67
C GLY A 149 4.74 4.93 -7.62
N LEU A 150 4.12 5.28 -8.76
CA LEU A 150 2.66 5.32 -8.89
C LEU A 150 2.04 3.93 -8.66
N GLY A 151 2.61 2.88 -9.24
CA GLY A 151 2.14 1.50 -9.06
C GLY A 151 2.22 1.04 -7.60
N ASP A 152 3.34 1.29 -6.95
CA ASP A 152 3.58 1.00 -5.53
C ASP A 152 2.60 1.75 -4.63
N GLY A 153 2.33 3.03 -4.91
CA GLY A 153 1.34 3.80 -4.16
C GLY A 153 -0.11 3.35 -4.35
N LEU A 154 -0.44 2.78 -5.51
CA LEU A 154 -1.75 2.15 -5.72
C LEU A 154 -1.91 0.86 -4.91
N VAL A 155 -0.86 0.09 -4.66
CA VAL A 155 -0.99 -1.20 -3.94
C VAL A 155 -0.76 -1.09 -2.43
N PHE A 156 0.12 -0.19 -1.98
CA PHE A 156 0.63 -0.17 -0.60
C PHE A 156 -0.45 0.09 0.46
N CYS A 157 -1.09 1.26 0.41
CA CYS A 157 -2.14 1.62 1.37
C CYS A 157 -3.35 0.66 1.34
N PRO A 158 -3.89 0.30 0.16
CA PRO A 158 -4.99 -0.67 0.06
C PRO A 158 -4.70 -2.01 0.72
N THR A 159 -3.45 -2.49 0.61
CA THR A 159 -3.04 -3.78 1.19
C THR A 159 -3.06 -3.74 2.71
N ILE A 160 -2.51 -2.67 3.31
CA ILE A 160 -2.53 -2.50 4.77
C ILE A 160 -3.97 -2.32 5.27
N ALA A 161 -4.78 -1.53 4.56
CA ALA A 161 -6.18 -1.32 4.89
C ALA A 161 -6.97 -2.64 4.86
N LEU A 162 -6.77 -3.47 3.83
CA LEU A 162 -7.45 -4.76 3.70
C LEU A 162 -7.13 -5.68 4.90
N LEU A 163 -5.86 -5.79 5.30
CA LEU A 163 -5.47 -6.63 6.44
C LEU A 163 -6.16 -6.25 7.75
N ALA A 164 -6.34 -4.95 7.99
CA ALA A 164 -7.04 -4.45 9.16
C ALA A 164 -8.52 -4.88 9.18
N THR A 165 -9.11 -5.24 8.03
CA THR A 165 -10.48 -5.75 7.96
C THR A 165 -10.59 -7.24 8.27
N TYR A 166 -9.53 -8.02 8.04
CA TYR A 166 -9.51 -9.48 8.26
C TYR A 166 -9.10 -9.86 9.69
N PHE A 167 -8.31 -9.02 10.36
CA PHE A 167 -7.71 -9.34 11.65
C PHE A 167 -7.90 -8.21 12.67
N VAL A 168 -8.30 -8.57 13.88
CA VAL A 168 -8.37 -7.71 15.07
C VAL A 168 -7.43 -8.25 16.14
N LYS A 169 -7.67 -9.46 16.65
CA LYS A 169 -6.83 -10.09 17.69
C LYS A 169 -5.44 -10.46 17.16
N LYS A 170 -5.35 -10.96 15.93
CA LYS A 170 -4.07 -11.38 15.31
C LYS A 170 -3.50 -10.33 14.35
N ARG A 171 -3.97 -9.09 14.43
CA ARG A 171 -3.60 -8.00 13.51
C ARG A 171 -2.10 -7.74 13.50
N ALA A 172 -1.44 -7.75 14.66
CA ALA A 172 0.00 -7.55 14.76
C ALA A 172 0.78 -8.61 13.96
N MET A 173 0.38 -9.88 14.05
CA MET A 173 1.01 -10.98 13.30
C MET A 173 0.78 -10.85 11.79
N ALA A 174 -0.44 -10.49 11.37
CA ALA A 174 -0.74 -10.25 9.96
C ALA A 174 0.08 -9.08 9.39
N ILE A 175 0.21 -7.99 10.14
CA ILE A 175 1.06 -6.84 9.76
C ILE A 175 2.54 -7.24 9.74
N ALA A 176 3.01 -8.07 10.67
CA ALA A 176 4.39 -8.56 10.68
C ALA A 176 4.70 -9.44 9.46
N ILE A 177 3.77 -10.31 9.04
CA ILE A 177 3.90 -11.11 7.81
C ILE A 177 3.93 -10.21 6.57
N ASN A 178 3.07 -9.18 6.53
CA ASN A 178 3.12 -8.19 5.48
C ASN A 178 4.48 -7.47 5.44
N ALA A 179 4.93 -6.94 6.58
CA ALA A 179 6.19 -6.21 6.69
C ALA A 179 7.41 -7.08 6.35
N SER A 180 7.40 -8.37 6.71
CA SER A 180 8.51 -9.28 6.39
C SER A 180 8.69 -9.49 4.88
N GLY A 181 7.67 -9.21 4.06
CA GLY A 181 7.76 -9.21 2.60
C GLY A 181 8.81 -8.26 2.07
N ALA A 182 8.92 -7.06 2.67
CA ALA A 182 9.96 -6.11 2.31
C ALA A 182 11.38 -6.67 2.56
N GLY A 183 11.54 -7.45 3.64
CA GLY A 183 12.81 -8.08 3.99
C GLY A 183 13.16 -9.24 3.06
N THR A 184 12.21 -10.14 2.79
CA THR A 184 12.43 -11.28 1.86
C THR A 184 12.74 -10.79 0.46
N GLY A 185 11.99 -9.81 -0.08
CA GLY A 185 12.28 -9.20 -1.37
C GLY A 185 13.61 -8.42 -1.36
N GLY A 186 13.91 -7.72 -0.27
CA GLY A 186 15.16 -6.99 -0.07
C GLY A 186 16.40 -7.88 0.02
N VAL A 187 16.26 -9.19 0.20
CA VAL A 187 17.36 -10.15 0.06
C VAL A 187 17.41 -10.71 -1.36
N VAL A 188 16.27 -11.10 -1.92
CA VAL A 188 16.19 -11.76 -3.23
C VAL A 188 16.64 -10.86 -4.36
N PHE A 189 16.15 -9.62 -4.44
CA PHE A 189 16.49 -8.73 -5.57
C PHE A 189 17.97 -8.31 -5.58
N PRO A 190 18.59 -7.86 -4.46
CA PRO A 190 20.04 -7.65 -4.43
C PRO A 190 20.87 -8.88 -4.79
N LEU A 191 20.44 -10.09 -4.39
CA LEU A 191 21.13 -11.32 -4.74
C LEU A 191 21.08 -11.60 -6.24
N ILE A 192 19.90 -11.42 -6.86
CA ILE A 192 19.73 -11.50 -8.33
C ILE A 192 20.66 -10.47 -9.00
N ALA A 193 20.65 -9.21 -8.55
CA ALA A 193 21.51 -8.17 -9.12
C ALA A 193 22.99 -8.58 -9.04
N ARG A 194 23.48 -8.96 -7.87
CA ARG A 194 24.88 -9.30 -7.65
C ARG A 194 25.36 -10.46 -8.53
N GLN A 195 24.51 -11.47 -8.76
CA GLN A 195 24.90 -12.65 -9.53
C GLN A 195 24.77 -12.48 -11.04
N LEU A 196 23.76 -11.74 -11.50
CA LEU A 196 23.42 -11.65 -12.91
C LEU A 196 24.00 -10.40 -13.58
N LEU A 197 24.21 -9.30 -12.84
CA LEU A 197 24.64 -8.03 -13.42
C LEU A 197 25.95 -8.16 -14.20
N SER A 198 26.93 -8.90 -13.67
CA SER A 198 28.23 -9.13 -14.33
C SER A 198 28.20 -10.20 -15.43
N ARG A 199 27.17 -11.06 -15.46
CA ARG A 199 27.09 -12.21 -16.40
C ARG A 199 26.25 -11.92 -17.63
N ILE A 200 25.09 -11.30 -17.45
CA ILE A 200 24.08 -11.09 -18.50
C ILE A 200 23.75 -9.61 -18.72
N GLY A 201 24.40 -8.71 -17.96
CA GLY A 201 24.21 -7.27 -18.06
C GLY A 201 22.94 -6.76 -17.37
N PHE A 202 22.80 -5.43 -17.34
CA PHE A 202 21.73 -4.75 -16.62
C PHE A 202 20.32 -5.07 -17.13
N ALA A 203 20.10 -4.97 -18.45
CA ALA A 203 18.78 -5.14 -19.04
C ALA A 203 18.17 -6.52 -18.69
N TRP A 204 18.93 -7.61 -18.87
CA TRP A 204 18.43 -8.96 -18.55
C TRP A 204 18.34 -9.23 -17.05
N THR A 205 19.19 -8.60 -16.24
CA THR A 205 19.08 -8.66 -14.77
C THR A 205 17.76 -8.06 -14.30
N VAL A 206 17.42 -6.86 -14.75
CA VAL A 206 16.14 -6.20 -14.39
C VAL A 206 14.94 -6.96 -14.94
N ARG A 207 15.02 -7.53 -16.16
CA ARG A 207 13.96 -8.40 -16.69
C ARG A 207 13.74 -9.65 -15.83
N THR A 208 14.81 -10.25 -15.33
CA THR A 208 14.73 -11.41 -14.42
C THR A 208 13.97 -11.04 -13.14
N MET A 209 14.26 -9.86 -12.56
CA MET A 209 13.48 -9.33 -11.44
C MET A 209 12.02 -9.10 -11.82
N GLY A 210 11.76 -8.55 -13.00
CA GLY A 210 10.42 -8.36 -13.54
C GLY A 210 9.64 -9.68 -13.70
N PHE A 211 10.29 -10.77 -14.09
CA PHE A 211 9.64 -12.10 -14.16
C PHE A 211 9.30 -12.65 -12.78
N VAL A 212 10.15 -12.44 -11.77
CA VAL A 212 9.84 -12.79 -10.37
C VAL A 212 8.63 -11.98 -9.88
N MET A 213 8.61 -10.67 -10.16
CA MET A 213 7.48 -9.82 -9.83
C MET A 213 6.20 -10.26 -10.56
N LEU A 214 6.30 -10.63 -11.84
CA LEU A 214 5.18 -11.12 -12.65
C LEU A 214 4.57 -12.38 -12.03
N PHE A 215 5.41 -13.34 -11.67
CA PHE A 215 4.96 -14.56 -10.98
C PHE A 215 4.18 -14.22 -9.70
N ASN A 216 4.73 -13.34 -8.86
CA ASN A 216 4.07 -12.88 -7.64
C ASN A 216 2.74 -12.17 -7.94
N VAL A 217 2.69 -11.33 -8.99
CA VAL A 217 1.48 -10.61 -9.41
C VAL A 217 0.38 -11.57 -9.84
N LEU A 218 0.70 -12.65 -10.56
CA LEU A 218 -0.29 -13.67 -10.93
C LEU A 218 -0.92 -14.31 -9.69
N ILE A 219 -0.11 -14.62 -8.68
CA ILE A 219 -0.60 -15.13 -7.39
C ILE A 219 -1.48 -14.08 -6.70
N ILE A 220 -1.03 -12.83 -6.61
CA ILE A 220 -1.77 -11.72 -5.99
C ILE A 220 -3.15 -11.58 -6.64
N ILE A 221 -3.25 -11.49 -7.96
CA ILE A 221 -4.51 -11.29 -8.67
C ILE A 221 -5.47 -12.47 -8.45
N SER A 222 -4.94 -13.70 -8.39
CA SER A 222 -5.74 -14.90 -8.17
C SER A 222 -6.31 -15.00 -6.75
N LEU A 223 -5.55 -14.58 -5.73
CA LEU A 223 -5.89 -14.74 -4.32
C LEU A 223 -6.49 -13.50 -3.66
N ALA A 224 -6.27 -12.30 -4.21
CA ALA A 224 -6.75 -11.04 -3.63
C ALA A 224 -8.30 -10.99 -3.57
N ARG A 225 -8.83 -10.88 -2.34
CA ARG A 225 -10.27 -10.81 -2.06
C ARG A 225 -10.59 -9.64 -1.13
N THR A 226 -11.62 -8.89 -1.47
CA THR A 226 -12.17 -7.83 -0.62
C THR A 226 -13.14 -8.43 0.39
N ARG A 227 -13.10 -7.96 1.65
CA ARG A 227 -14.01 -8.40 2.70
C ARG A 227 -15.24 -7.50 2.85
N LEU A 228 -15.02 -6.18 2.90
CA LEU A 228 -16.06 -5.22 3.25
C LEU A 228 -16.82 -4.74 2.01
N PRO A 229 -18.14 -4.48 2.14
CA PRO A 229 -18.90 -3.83 1.09
C PRO A 229 -18.43 -2.37 0.90
N PRO A 230 -18.67 -1.77 -0.28
CA PRO A 230 -18.34 -0.38 -0.57
C PRO A 230 -18.92 0.59 0.47
N ARG A 231 -18.10 1.50 0.99
CA ARG A 231 -18.54 2.59 1.86
C ARG A 231 -18.83 3.84 1.03
N LYS A 232 -19.90 4.60 1.36
CA LYS A 232 -20.14 5.94 0.79
C LYS A 232 -18.94 6.84 1.12
N LEU A 233 -18.29 7.39 0.09
CA LEU A 233 -17.10 8.22 0.25
C LEU A 233 -17.47 9.60 0.80
N GLY A 234 -16.72 10.04 1.82
CA GLY A 234 -16.69 11.44 2.26
C GLY A 234 -15.71 12.29 1.45
N PRO A 235 -15.46 13.56 1.85
CA PRO A 235 -14.47 14.42 1.19
C PRO A 235 -13.06 13.82 1.21
N ILE A 236 -12.27 14.10 0.16
CA ILE A 236 -10.92 13.51 -0.07
C ILE A 236 -9.95 13.84 1.06
N VAL A 237 -9.98 15.10 1.52
CA VAL A 237 -9.23 15.56 2.68
C VAL A 237 -10.24 16.13 3.66
N GLU A 238 -10.39 15.45 4.79
CA GLU A 238 -11.19 15.96 5.89
C GLU A 238 -10.30 16.85 6.77
N TRP A 239 -10.19 18.13 6.40
CA TRP A 239 -9.32 19.11 7.07
C TRP A 239 -9.62 19.28 8.57
N SER A 240 -10.82 18.88 9.01
CA SER A 240 -11.21 18.81 10.43
C SER A 240 -10.28 17.88 11.24
N VAL A 241 -9.76 16.81 10.64
CA VAL A 241 -8.93 15.81 11.32
C VAL A 241 -7.56 16.37 11.72
N PHE A 242 -7.02 17.33 10.96
CA PHE A 242 -5.78 18.03 11.32
C PHE A 242 -5.94 18.98 12.52
N ARG A 243 -7.16 19.26 12.96
CA ARG A 243 -7.38 19.97 14.22
C ARG A 243 -7.20 19.07 15.44
N GLU A 244 -7.23 17.75 15.26
CA GLU A 244 -6.93 16.81 16.33
C GLU A 244 -5.41 16.75 16.57
N VAL A 245 -4.98 17.23 17.74
CA VAL A 245 -3.57 17.26 18.14
C VAL A 245 -2.88 15.88 18.01
N PRO A 246 -3.50 14.75 18.44
CA PRO A 246 -2.87 13.44 18.29
C PRO A 246 -2.61 13.06 16.83
N TYR A 247 -3.54 13.38 15.93
CA TYR A 247 -3.39 13.08 14.50
C TYR A 247 -2.30 13.94 13.85
N SER A 248 -2.27 15.24 14.16
CA SER A 248 -1.26 16.16 13.63
C SER A 248 0.15 15.82 14.13
N LEU A 249 0.30 15.47 15.42
CA LEU A 249 1.58 15.01 15.96
C LEU A 249 2.01 13.68 15.35
N PHE A 250 1.08 12.75 15.09
CA PHE A 250 1.37 11.49 14.40
C PHE A 250 1.88 11.74 12.98
N CYS A 251 1.22 12.62 12.22
CA CYS A 251 1.63 12.97 10.86
C CYS A 251 3.03 13.60 10.82
N ILE A 252 3.31 14.56 11.70
CA ILE A 252 4.65 15.18 11.81
C ILE A 252 5.69 14.15 12.22
N GLY A 253 5.39 13.31 13.21
CA GLY A 253 6.28 12.25 13.68
C GLY A 253 6.60 11.23 12.58
N MET A 254 5.61 10.80 11.81
CA MET A 254 5.79 9.90 10.68
C MET A 254 6.60 10.56 9.55
N PHE A 255 6.37 11.84 9.25
CA PHE A 255 7.17 12.59 8.29
C PHE A 255 8.65 12.63 8.69
N LEU A 256 8.94 13.00 9.94
CA LEU A 256 10.31 13.04 10.45
C LEU A 256 10.95 11.65 10.51
N ASN A 257 10.18 10.62 10.88
CA ASN A 257 10.66 9.25 10.93
C ASN A 257 11.08 8.75 9.54
N PHE A 258 10.21 8.91 8.53
CA PHE A 258 10.54 8.51 7.17
C PHE A 258 11.71 9.30 6.61
N TRP A 259 11.77 10.60 6.88
CA TRP A 259 12.91 11.41 6.46
C TRP A 259 14.23 10.89 7.07
N ALA A 260 14.26 10.61 8.38
CA ALA A 260 15.43 10.08 9.07
C ALA A 260 15.83 8.68 8.56
N VAL A 261 14.87 7.77 8.41
CA VAL A 261 15.12 6.39 7.98
C VAL A 261 15.69 6.36 6.57
N PHE A 262 15.10 7.09 5.62
CA PHE A 262 15.60 7.08 4.24
C PHE A 262 16.92 7.81 4.08
N PHE A 263 17.11 8.94 4.78
CA PHE A 263 18.41 9.59 4.80
C PHE A 263 19.49 8.65 5.34
N ALA A 264 19.25 7.95 6.45
CA ALA A 264 20.20 6.97 6.97
C ALA A 264 20.44 5.80 6.00
N TYR A 265 19.38 5.24 5.40
CA TYR A 265 19.49 4.08 4.51
C TYR A 265 20.36 4.36 3.28
N TYR A 266 20.20 5.52 2.64
CA TYR A 266 20.96 5.89 1.44
C TYR A 266 22.40 6.33 1.75
N TYR A 267 22.65 7.04 2.85
CA TYR A 267 23.99 7.57 3.15
C TYR A 267 24.88 6.59 3.92
N VAL A 268 24.34 5.68 4.73
CA VAL A 268 25.15 4.70 5.48
C VAL A 268 25.86 3.71 4.55
N CYS A 269 25.23 3.28 3.45
CA CYS A 269 25.91 2.46 2.44
C CYS A 269 27.08 3.20 1.78
N LEU A 270 26.94 4.50 1.55
CA LEU A 270 28.01 5.34 0.98
C LEU A 270 29.17 5.50 1.96
N SER A 271 28.91 5.62 3.26
CA SER A 271 29.97 5.73 4.28
C SER A 271 30.75 4.44 4.50
N CYS A 272 30.13 3.28 4.25
CA CYS A 272 30.77 1.97 4.44
C CYS A 272 31.67 1.57 3.25
N SER A 273 31.42 2.11 2.05
CA SER A 273 32.23 1.86 0.84
C SER A 273 33.44 2.79 0.69
N GLN A 274 33.53 3.87 1.48
CA GLN A 274 34.69 4.75 1.47
C GLN A 274 35.92 4.05 2.09
N PRO A 275 37.05 3.96 1.37
CA PRO A 275 38.27 3.41 1.95
C PRO A 275 38.69 4.27 3.15
N ARG A 276 39.18 3.62 4.22
CA ARG A 276 39.63 4.30 5.45
C ARG A 276 40.52 5.51 5.08
N PRO A 277 40.27 6.68 5.67
CA PRO A 277 41.11 7.86 5.44
C PRO A 277 42.60 7.51 5.61
N ALA A 278 43.47 8.10 4.78
CA ALA A 278 44.90 7.74 4.74
C ALA A 278 45.60 7.84 6.11
N TRP A 279 45.13 8.73 7.00
CA TRP A 279 45.65 8.92 8.36
C TRP A 279 45.27 7.81 9.36
N LEU A 280 44.36 6.90 9.02
CA LEU A 280 44.04 5.69 9.80
C LEU A 280 44.84 4.45 9.34
N ARG A 281 45.65 4.59 8.28
CA ARG A 281 46.54 3.53 7.77
C ARG A 281 47.98 3.64 8.26
N SER A 282 48.34 4.72 8.95
CA SER A 282 49.71 4.96 9.43
C SER A 282 49.98 4.49 10.86
N THR A 283 49.03 3.79 11.51
CA THR A 283 49.13 3.37 12.92
C THR A 283 49.11 1.85 13.13
N SER A 284 49.40 1.05 12.10
CA SER A 284 49.56 -0.42 12.19
C SER A 284 50.89 -0.87 11.63
#